data_AF-A0A258E8Z9-F1
#
_entry.id   AF-A0A258E8Z9-F1
#
_cell.length_a   1.000
_cell.length_b   1.000
_cell.length_c   1.000
_cell.angle_alpha   90.00
_cell.angle_beta   90.00
_cell.angle_gamma   90.00
#
_symmetry.space_group_name_H-M   'P 1'
#
loop_
_entity.id
_entity.type
_entity.pdbx_description
1 polymer ?
#
loop_
_entity_poly.entity_id
_entity_poly.type
_entity_poly.pdbx_seq_one_letter_code
_entity_poly.pdbx_strand_id
1 'polypeptide(L)'
;MARIVALYALALGAAATLLAWLEYHYLVRTLSFELYLVLIAVAAIAMGAWLGNRLTSARPTAAPFVRNAAAIRSLGLSPREIEVIERLAAGESNKEIARRLGISPNTVKTHVTRVYEKLGVQRRVQAIEKARFLNLIP
;
A
#
# COMPACT_ATOMS: atom_id res chain seq x y z
N MET A 1 5.62 10.44 -81.21
CA MET A 1 4.80 10.95 -80.08
C MET A 1 4.11 9.83 -79.28
N ALA A 2 3.27 8.98 -79.87
CA ALA A 2 2.52 7.95 -79.12
C ALA A 2 3.39 6.97 -78.29
N ARG A 3 4.54 6.54 -78.80
CA ARG A 3 5.47 5.66 -78.05
C ARG A 3 6.04 6.31 -76.79
N ILE A 4 6.31 7.62 -76.86
CA ILE A 4 6.85 8.38 -75.73
C ILE A 4 5.76 8.52 -74.65
N VAL A 5 4.53 8.85 -75.06
CA VAL A 5 3.38 8.92 -74.14
C VAL A 5 3.11 7.57 -73.46
N ALA A 6 3.21 6.46 -74.19
CA ALA A 6 3.03 5.11 -73.64
C ALA A 6 4.11 4.74 -72.61
N LEU A 7 5.38 5.12 -72.85
CA LEU A 7 6.47 4.89 -71.90
C LEU A 7 6.28 5.68 -70.61
N TYR A 8 5.87 6.95 -70.70
CA TYR A 8 5.58 7.75 -69.52
C TYR A 8 4.36 7.23 -68.73
N ALA A 9 3.30 6.78 -69.41
CA ALA A 9 2.13 6.18 -68.75
C ALA A 9 2.49 4.89 -67.99
N LEU A 10 3.32 4.03 -68.59
CA LEU A 10 3.81 2.81 -67.93
C LEU A 10 4.70 3.14 -66.74
N ALA A 11 5.62 4.11 -66.88
CA ALA A 11 6.49 4.53 -65.79
C ALA A 11 5.69 5.09 -64.60
N LEU A 12 4.68 5.92 -64.86
CA LEU A 12 3.78 6.46 -63.83
C LEU A 12 2.94 5.36 -63.17
N GLY A 13 2.39 4.43 -63.94
CA GLY A 13 1.64 3.29 -63.39
C GLY A 13 2.50 2.38 -62.51
N ALA A 14 3.73 2.10 -62.94
CA ALA A 14 4.70 1.33 -62.15
C ALA A 14 5.10 2.07 -60.86
N ALA A 15 5.29 3.39 -60.92
CA ALA A 15 5.60 4.20 -59.75
C ALA A 15 4.43 4.24 -58.76
N ALA A 16 3.19 4.41 -59.23
CA ALA A 16 2.00 4.45 -58.39
C ALA A 16 1.72 3.09 -57.71
N THR A 17 1.88 1.99 -58.44
CA THR A 17 1.73 0.64 -57.89
C THR A 17 2.81 0.32 -56.87
N LEU A 18 4.06 0.73 -57.13
CA LEU A 18 5.15 0.60 -56.17
C LEU A 18 4.88 1.41 -54.89
N LEU A 19 4.40 2.65 -55.03
CA LEU A 19 4.02 3.50 -53.89
C LEU A 19 2.91 2.86 -53.04
N ALA A 20 1.83 2.40 -53.67
CA ALA A 20 0.73 1.73 -52.98
C ALA A 20 1.18 0.44 -52.28
N TRP A 21 2.08 -0.32 -52.90
CA TRP A 21 2.66 -1.53 -52.31
C TRP A 21 3.51 -1.20 -51.08
N LEU A 22 4.29 -0.11 -51.13
CA LEU A 22 5.14 0.35 -50.03
C LEU A 22 4.31 0.92 -48.87
N GLU A 23 3.25 1.69 -49.18
CA GLU A 23 2.25 2.15 -48.21
C GLU A 23 1.53 0.98 -47.53
N TYR A 24 1.06 -0.01 -48.30
CA TYR A 24 0.44 -1.20 -47.75
C TYR A 24 1.39 -1.96 -46.82
N HIS A 25 2.65 -2.14 -47.23
CA HIS A 25 3.65 -2.82 -46.41
C HIS A 25 3.97 -2.03 -45.13
N TYR A 26 4.04 -0.70 -45.21
CA TYR A 26 4.24 0.17 -44.06
C TYR A 26 3.04 0.16 -43.10
N LEU A 27 1.80 0.23 -43.61
CA LEU A 27 0.58 0.12 -42.81
C LEU A 27 0.48 -1.23 -42.11
N VAL A 28 0.72 -2.33 -42.82
CA VAL A 28 0.67 -3.69 -42.24
C VAL A 28 1.71 -3.85 -41.13
N ARG A 29 2.92 -3.30 -41.31
CA ARG A 29 3.97 -3.33 -40.28
C ARG A 29 3.65 -2.47 -39.07
N THR A 30 3.03 -1.30 -39.28
CA THR A 30 2.64 -0.37 -38.22
C THR A 30 1.48 -0.91 -37.39
N LEU A 31 0.44 -1.43 -38.05
CA LEU A 31 -0.71 -2.08 -37.40
C LEU A 31 -0.26 -3.31 -36.57
N SER A 32 0.72 -4.06 -37.06
CA SER A 32 1.30 -5.18 -36.31
C SER A 32 1.98 -4.72 -35.02
N PHE A 33 2.76 -3.63 -35.09
CA PHE A 33 3.48 -3.11 -33.93
C PHE A 33 2.55 -2.59 -32.82
N GLU A 34 1.49 -1.88 -33.19
CA GLU A 34 0.48 -1.42 -32.23
C GLU A 34 -0.25 -2.57 -31.55
N LEU A 35 -0.62 -3.62 -32.30
CA LEU A 35 -1.25 -4.82 -31.74
C LEU A 35 -0.33 -5.56 -30.76
N TYR A 36 0.97 -5.67 -31.07
CA TYR A 36 1.94 -6.27 -30.15
C TYR A 36 2.08 -5.47 -28.84
N LEU A 37 2.15 -4.14 -28.93
CA LEU A 37 2.23 -3.28 -27.74
C LEU A 37 1.00 -3.40 -26.86
N VAL A 38 -0.20 -3.41 -27.45
CA VAL A 38 -1.45 -3.56 -26.70
C VAL A 38 -1.50 -4.92 -26.00
N LEU A 39 -1.12 -6.01 -26.67
CA LEU A 39 -1.10 -7.34 -26.07
C LEU A 39 -0.12 -7.43 -24.89
N ILE A 40 1.09 -6.87 -25.04
CA ILE A 40 2.08 -6.83 -23.96
C ILE A 40 1.56 -6.01 -22.77
N ALA A 41 0.97 -4.84 -23.03
CA ALA A 41 0.40 -3.99 -21.99
C ALA A 41 -0.72 -4.70 -21.21
N VAL A 42 -1.65 -5.34 -21.92
CA VAL A 42 -2.74 -6.13 -21.30
C VAL A 42 -2.17 -7.28 -20.46
N ALA A 43 -1.20 -8.01 -20.99
CA ALA A 43 -0.55 -9.10 -20.27
C ALA A 43 0.17 -8.61 -19.00
N ALA A 44 0.90 -7.49 -19.08
CA ALA A 44 1.59 -6.90 -17.94
C ALA A 44 0.63 -6.41 -16.86
N ILE A 45 -0.49 -5.76 -17.24
CA ILE A 45 -1.52 -5.31 -16.31
C ILE A 45 -2.18 -6.50 -15.62
N ALA A 46 -2.57 -7.53 -16.38
CA ALA A 46 -3.18 -8.74 -15.83
C ALA A 46 -2.23 -9.47 -14.87
N MET A 47 -0.96 -9.62 -15.26
CA MET A 47 0.07 -10.27 -14.45
C MET A 47 0.37 -9.47 -13.17
N GLY A 48 0.48 -8.14 -13.27
CA GLY A 48 0.68 -7.25 -12.13
C GLY A 48 -0.48 -7.30 -11.14
N ALA A 49 -1.72 -7.26 -11.64
CA ALA A 49 -2.92 -7.38 -10.80
C ALA A 49 -3.01 -8.76 -10.11
N TRP A 50 -2.73 -9.84 -10.85
CA TRP A 50 -2.72 -11.20 -10.30
C TRP A 50 -1.64 -11.38 -9.23
N LEU A 51 -0.40 -10.96 -9.51
CA LEU A 51 0.72 -11.08 -8.59
C LEU A 51 0.53 -10.19 -7.35
N GLY A 52 0.04 -8.95 -7.56
CA GLY A 52 -0.29 -8.03 -6.47
C GLY A 52 -1.32 -8.65 -5.54
N ASN A 53 -2.43 -9.16 -6.08
CA ASN A 53 -3.45 -9.80 -5.26
C ASN A 53 -2.91 -11.06 -4.57
N ARG A 54 -2.09 -11.88 -5.23
CA ARG A 54 -1.53 -13.10 -4.64
C ARG A 54 -0.56 -12.83 -3.48
N LEU A 55 0.25 -11.77 -3.58
CA LEU A 55 1.19 -11.38 -2.52
C LEU A 55 0.51 -10.64 -1.37
N THR A 56 -0.57 -9.89 -1.64
CA THR A 56 -1.28 -9.12 -0.59
C THR A 56 -2.50 -9.81 -0.01
N SER A 57 -3.01 -10.88 -0.63
CA SER A 57 -4.16 -11.65 -0.11
C SER A 57 -3.85 -12.41 1.18
N ALA A 58 -2.57 -12.61 1.51
CA ALA A 58 -2.16 -13.09 2.82
C ALA A 58 -2.02 -11.91 3.79
N ARG A 59 -3.12 -11.19 4.07
CA ARG A 59 -3.23 -10.52 5.36
C ARG A 59 -3.78 -11.60 6.28
N PRO A 60 -2.96 -12.26 7.12
CA PRO A 60 -3.50 -13.19 8.10
C PRO A 60 -4.56 -12.39 8.85
N THR A 61 -5.78 -12.90 8.89
CA THR A 61 -6.82 -12.37 9.77
C THR A 61 -6.17 -12.35 11.15
N ALA A 62 -5.79 -11.16 11.63
CA ALA A 62 -5.01 -11.03 12.84
C ALA A 62 -5.74 -11.85 13.90
N ALA A 63 -5.08 -12.88 14.44
CA ALA A 63 -5.67 -13.69 15.48
C ALA A 63 -6.22 -12.76 16.55
N PRO A 64 -7.42 -13.03 17.11
CA PRO A 64 -8.04 -12.14 18.07
C PRO A 64 -7.02 -11.83 19.18
N PHE A 65 -6.78 -10.54 19.40
CA PHE A 65 -5.81 -10.09 20.40
C PHE A 65 -6.22 -10.62 21.77
N VAL A 66 -5.41 -11.53 22.34
CA VAL A 66 -5.60 -12.07 23.68
C VAL A 66 -4.65 -11.32 24.62
N ARG A 67 -5.22 -10.56 25.55
CA ARG A 67 -4.44 -9.81 26.53
C ARG A 67 -3.74 -10.76 27.50
N ASN A 68 -2.44 -10.55 27.72
CA ASN A 68 -1.65 -11.36 28.64
C ASN A 68 -1.96 -11.03 30.11
N ALA A 69 -2.91 -11.75 30.71
CA ALA A 69 -3.30 -11.57 32.10
C ALA A 69 -2.17 -11.87 33.11
N ALA A 70 -1.23 -12.75 32.76
CA ALA A 70 -0.09 -13.06 33.63
C ALA A 70 0.88 -11.86 33.71
N ALA A 71 1.17 -11.22 32.58
CA ALA A 71 2.02 -10.02 32.54
C ALA A 71 1.41 -8.84 33.31
N ILE A 72 0.08 -8.67 33.26
CA ILE A 72 -0.62 -7.64 34.05
C ILE A 72 -0.40 -7.87 35.55
N ARG A 73 -0.58 -9.11 36.01
CA ARG A 73 -0.41 -9.47 37.42
C ARG A 73 1.04 -9.33 37.86
N SER A 74 2.01 -9.75 37.06
CA SER A 74 3.43 -9.64 37.41
C SER A 74 3.90 -8.19 37.54
N LEU A 75 3.34 -7.29 36.73
CA LEU A 75 3.66 -5.86 36.77
C LEU A 75 2.81 -5.08 37.78
N GLY A 76 1.79 -5.70 38.39
CA GLY A 76 0.85 -5.03 39.28
C GLY A 76 0.11 -3.87 38.62
N LEU A 77 -0.21 -3.97 37.32
CA LEU A 77 -0.94 -2.94 36.59
C LEU A 77 -2.40 -2.92 37.01
N SER A 78 -2.89 -1.74 37.41
CA SER A 78 -4.30 -1.53 37.72
C SER A 78 -5.14 -1.42 36.45
N PRO A 79 -6.46 -1.67 36.51
CA PRO A 79 -7.35 -1.52 35.36
C PRO A 79 -7.25 -0.14 34.72
N ARG A 80 -7.11 0.90 35.54
CA ARG A 80 -7.02 2.29 35.07
C ARG A 80 -5.72 2.59 34.35
N GLU A 81 -4.61 2.00 34.80
CA GLU A 81 -3.32 2.12 34.13
C GLU A 81 -3.32 1.44 32.76
N ILE A 82 -4.05 0.32 32.62
CA ILE A 82 -4.25 -0.38 31.34
C ILE A 82 -5.04 0.51 30.37
N GLU A 83 -6.15 1.08 30.80
CA GLU A 83 -6.94 2.01 29.97
C GLU A 83 -6.10 3.20 29.52
N VAL A 84 -5.26 3.76 30.40
CA VAL A 84 -4.39 4.87 30.05
C VAL A 84 -3.39 4.45 28.96
N ILE A 85 -2.73 3.29 29.07
CA ILE A 85 -1.75 2.87 28.06
C ILE A 85 -2.39 2.47 26.72
N GLU A 86 -3.60 1.92 26.73
CA GLU A 86 -4.38 1.69 25.50
C GLU A 86 -4.66 3.00 24.76
N ARG A 87 -5.09 4.04 25.49
CA ARG A 87 -5.36 5.35 24.90
C ARG A 87 -4.08 6.06 24.46
N LEU A 88 -2.97 5.85 25.18
CA LEU A 88 -1.66 6.30 24.72
C LEU A 88 -1.26 5.64 23.39
N ALA A 89 -1.51 4.34 23.26
CA ALA A 89 -1.23 3.59 22.03
C ALA A 89 -2.15 3.98 20.86
N ALA A 90 -3.37 4.43 21.15
CA ALA A 90 -4.29 5.03 20.18
C ALA A 90 -3.87 6.45 19.73
N GLY A 91 -2.76 6.99 20.25
CA GLY A 91 -2.24 8.30 19.86
C GLY A 91 -2.88 9.49 20.59
N GLU A 92 -3.72 9.25 21.60
CA GLU A 92 -4.44 10.32 22.30
C GLU A 92 -3.50 11.16 23.19
N SER A 93 -3.71 12.47 23.22
CA SER A 93 -3.00 13.38 24.12
C SER A 93 -3.52 13.25 25.56
N ASN A 94 -2.73 13.64 26.57
CA ASN A 94 -3.15 13.53 27.97
C ASN A 94 -4.45 14.30 28.28
N LYS A 95 -4.75 15.37 27.54
CA LYS A 95 -6.01 16.13 27.65
C LYS A 95 -7.20 15.36 27.10
N GLU A 96 -7.02 14.64 25.98
CA GLU A 96 -8.07 13.81 25.39
C GLU A 96 -8.35 12.57 26.24
N ILE A 97 -7.28 11.93 26.74
CA ILE A 97 -7.38 10.82 27.70
C ILE A 97 -8.16 11.28 28.94
N ALA A 98 -7.80 12.43 29.50
CA ALA A 98 -8.50 13.02 30.65
C ALA A 98 -10.00 13.21 30.38
N ARG A 99 -10.36 13.79 29.22
CA ARG A 99 -11.74 13.99 28.80
C ARG A 99 -12.51 12.67 28.65
N ARG A 100 -11.91 11.66 28.02
CA ARG A 100 -12.54 10.34 27.84
C ARG A 100 -12.73 9.60 29.16
N LEU A 101 -11.75 9.71 30.04
CA LEU A 101 -11.72 9.00 31.31
C LEU A 101 -12.47 9.77 32.41
N GLY A 102 -12.89 11.01 32.18
CA GLY A 102 -13.60 11.83 33.18
C GLY A 102 -12.72 12.26 34.37
N ILE A 103 -11.41 12.40 34.14
CA ILE A 103 -10.42 12.76 35.18
C ILE A 103 -9.59 13.98 34.75
N SER A 104 -8.85 14.58 35.68
CA SER A 104 -8.00 15.72 35.35
C SER A 104 -6.79 15.31 34.48
N PRO A 105 -6.28 16.17 33.59
CA PRO A 105 -5.03 15.92 32.87
C PRO A 105 -3.83 15.67 33.78
N ASN A 106 -3.84 16.22 35.00
CA ASN A 106 -2.79 15.99 35.98
C ASN A 106 -2.85 14.55 36.53
N THR A 107 -4.06 14.05 36.79
CA THR A 107 -4.28 12.65 37.20
C THR A 107 -3.82 11.68 36.11
N VAL A 108 -4.07 11.99 34.84
CA VAL A 108 -3.54 11.21 33.71
C VAL A 108 -2.01 11.19 33.74
N LYS A 109 -1.34 12.34 33.92
CA LYS A 109 0.13 12.39 34.03
C LYS A 109 0.64 11.47 35.15
N THR A 110 0.00 11.48 36.32
CA THR A 110 0.36 10.58 37.42
C THR A 110 0.21 9.11 37.05
N HIS A 111 -0.89 8.72 36.39
CA HIS A 111 -1.07 7.35 35.90
C HIS A 111 0.00 6.97 34.87
N VAL A 112 0.34 7.87 33.95
CA VAL A 112 1.39 7.65 32.94
C VAL A 112 2.76 7.42 33.59
N THR A 113 3.11 8.22 34.60
CA THR A 113 4.37 8.04 35.34
C THR A 113 4.43 6.68 36.03
N ARG A 114 3.36 6.27 36.72
CA ARG A 114 3.30 4.95 37.37
C ARG A 114 3.38 3.80 36.37
N VAL A 115 2.75 3.95 35.21
CA VAL A 115 2.86 2.98 34.11
C VAL A 115 4.30 2.88 33.62
N TYR A 116 5.00 4.00 33.46
CA TYR A 116 6.39 4.02 33.03
C TYR A 116 7.31 3.34 34.04
N GLU A 117 7.13 3.63 35.33
CA GLU A 117 7.85 2.97 36.42
C GLU A 117 7.62 1.45 36.41
N LYS A 118 6.36 1.01 36.31
CA LYS A 118 6.00 -0.43 36.27
C LYS A 118 6.55 -1.13 35.03
N LEU A 119 6.58 -0.45 33.88
CA LEU A 119 7.14 -1.01 32.63
C LEU A 119 8.67 -0.89 32.53
N GLY A 120 9.31 -0.15 33.43
CA GLY A 120 10.75 0.10 33.42
C GLY A 120 11.21 0.97 32.24
N VAL A 121 10.40 1.94 31.83
CA VAL A 121 10.65 2.81 30.67
C VAL A 121 10.55 4.28 31.07
N GLN A 122 11.06 5.19 30.23
CA GLN A 122 11.01 6.63 30.50
C GLN A 122 10.26 7.43 29.44
N ARG A 123 10.05 6.85 28.25
CA ARG A 123 9.46 7.54 27.10
C ARG A 123 8.15 6.89 26.67
N ARG A 124 7.24 7.71 26.13
CA ARG A 124 5.95 7.27 25.61
C ARG A 124 6.07 6.16 24.57
N VAL A 125 6.96 6.33 23.61
CA VAL A 125 7.17 5.35 22.54
C VAL A 125 7.65 4.02 23.12
N GLN A 126 8.63 4.05 24.02
CA GLN A 126 9.15 2.85 24.70
C GLN A 126 8.06 2.14 25.51
N ALA A 127 7.18 2.90 26.19
CA ALA A 127 6.05 2.31 26.92
C ALA A 127 5.08 1.59 25.99
N ILE A 128 4.74 2.19 24.85
CA ILE A 128 3.86 1.58 23.85
C ILE A 128 4.50 0.32 23.26
N GLU A 129 5.78 0.38 22.89
CA GLU A 129 6.51 -0.78 22.35
C GLU A 129 6.59 -1.92 23.37
N LYS A 130 6.96 -1.60 24.62
CA LYS A 130 7.04 -2.60 25.70
C LYS A 130 5.67 -3.22 25.99
N ALA A 131 4.61 -2.42 25.99
CA ALA A 131 3.26 -2.91 26.22
C ALA A 131 2.74 -3.79 25.07
N ARG A 132 3.08 -3.47 23.81
CA ARG A 132 2.81 -4.36 22.65
C ARG A 132 3.59 -5.66 22.77
N PHE A 133 4.88 -5.59 23.09
CA PHE A 133 5.73 -6.77 23.26
C PHE A 133 5.19 -7.73 24.34
N LEU A 134 4.65 -7.17 25.43
CA LEU A 134 4.04 -7.95 26.51
C LEU A 134 2.59 -8.36 26.25
N ASN A 135 2.02 -8.08 25.07
CA ASN A 135 0.62 -8.32 24.71
C ASN A 135 -0.36 -7.70 25.72
N LEU A 136 -0.08 -6.49 26.21
CA LEU A 136 -0.98 -5.70 27.05
C LEU A 136 -1.98 -4.90 26.20
N ILE A 137 -1.53 -4.47 25.03
CA ILE A 137 -2.27 -3.69 24.04
C ILE A 137 -2.07 -4.28 22.63
N PRO A 138 -3.04 -4.11 21.71
CA PRO A 138 -2.95 -4.58 20.33
C PRO A 138 -1.94 -3.79 19.47
#